data_AF-G3UG49-F1
#
_entry.id   AF-G3UG49-F1
#
_cell.length_a   1.000
_cell.length_b   1.000
_cell.length_c   1.000
_cell.angle_alpha   90.00
_cell.angle_beta   90.00
_cell.angle_gamma   90.00
#
_symmetry.space_group_name_H-M   'P 1'
#
loop_
_entity.id
_entity.type
_entity.pdbx_description
1 polymer ?
#
loop_
_entity_poly.entity_id
_entity_poly.type
_entity_poly.pdbx_seq_one_letter_code
_entity_poly.pdbx_strand_id
1 'polypeptide(L)'
;KRGKREEANSIARRLDKMVTKKSVEGAMDLLRELKAMPVTLHLLQSTRIGMSVNALRKQSSDEEVIALAKSLIKSWKKLLAADASDAKAGERRSTSLASLPSKDTSEGKAHSRKRPELPRTPSTPRMTTFPPVPITCDAVRNKCREMLAAALQTDHDHVAIGADCEHLSAQIEEYILPAG
;
A
#
# COMPACT_ATOMS: atom_id res chain seq x y z
N LYS A 1 30.13 0.94 -1.53
CA LYS A 1 28.74 1.23 -1.06
C LYS A 1 28.11 0.12 -0.19
N ARG A 2 28.71 -1.08 0.00
CA ARG A 2 28.06 -2.23 0.69
C ARG A 2 27.88 -2.04 2.22
N GLY A 3 28.93 -1.59 2.93
CA GLY A 3 28.93 -1.45 4.40
C GLY A 3 27.76 -0.65 4.98
N LYS A 4 27.38 0.48 4.37
CA LYS A 4 26.25 1.33 4.84
C LYS A 4 24.91 0.60 4.97
N ARG A 5 24.69 -0.49 4.22
CA ARG A 5 23.48 -1.33 4.35
C ARG A 5 23.59 -2.28 5.56
N GLU A 6 24.78 -2.77 5.86
CA GLU A 6 25.05 -3.67 6.99
C GLU A 6 25.07 -2.90 8.32
N GLU A 7 25.66 -1.69 8.33
CA GLU A 7 25.60 -0.74 9.46
C GLU A 7 24.14 -0.44 9.86
N ALA A 8 23.29 -0.05 8.91
CA ALA A 8 21.88 0.22 9.19
C ALA A 8 21.10 -1.04 9.67
N ASN A 9 21.44 -2.23 9.18
CA ASN A 9 20.87 -3.49 9.69
C ASN A 9 21.34 -3.79 11.13
N SER A 10 22.59 -3.49 11.47
CA SER A 10 23.13 -3.61 12.82
C SER A 10 22.41 -2.67 13.78
N ILE A 11 22.26 -1.39 13.41
CA ILE A 11 21.52 -0.41 14.21
C ILE A 11 20.05 -0.81 14.37
N ALA A 12 19.38 -1.28 13.31
CA ALA A 12 18.01 -1.77 13.39
C ALA A 12 17.86 -2.89 14.45
N ARG A 13 18.74 -3.90 14.40
CA ARG A 13 18.76 -5.00 15.38
C ARG A 13 19.08 -4.53 16.80
N ARG A 14 19.98 -3.55 16.97
CA ARG A 14 20.32 -2.96 18.28
C ARG A 14 19.14 -2.17 18.87
N LEU A 15 18.48 -1.34 18.07
CA LEU A 15 17.27 -0.59 18.47
C LEU A 15 16.13 -1.53 18.84
N ASP A 16 15.90 -2.60 18.06
CA ASP A 16 14.86 -3.58 18.36
C ASP A 16 15.14 -4.35 19.67
N LYS A 17 16.41 -4.66 19.94
CA LYS A 17 16.86 -5.25 21.21
C LYS A 17 16.71 -4.29 22.40
N MET A 18 16.87 -2.98 22.20
CA MET A 18 16.59 -1.96 23.21
C MET A 18 15.09 -1.82 23.49
N VAL A 19 14.26 -1.86 22.44
CA VAL A 19 12.80 -1.82 22.54
C VAL A 19 12.26 -3.03 23.31
N THR A 20 12.64 -4.24 22.89
CA THR A 20 12.21 -5.48 23.56
C THR A 20 12.66 -5.57 25.02
N LYS A 21 13.83 -5.01 25.36
CA LYS A 21 14.33 -4.93 26.74
C LYS A 21 13.81 -3.72 27.54
N LYS A 22 13.01 -2.83 26.95
CA LYS A 22 12.59 -1.53 27.54
C LYS A 22 13.76 -0.69 28.07
N SER A 23 14.95 -0.83 27.47
CA SER A 23 16.15 -0.11 27.86
C SER A 23 16.38 1.05 26.90
N VAL A 24 16.68 2.23 27.43
CA VAL A 24 16.96 3.46 26.66
C VAL A 24 18.45 3.84 26.69
N GLU A 25 19.27 3.09 27.43
CA GLU A 25 20.72 3.28 27.54
C GLU A 25 21.38 3.18 26.15
N GLY A 26 22.05 4.25 25.70
CA GLY A 26 22.68 4.31 24.37
C GLY A 26 21.71 4.49 23.18
N ALA A 27 20.43 4.76 23.44
CA ALA A 27 19.45 5.04 22.38
C ALA A 27 19.79 6.33 21.59
N MET A 28 20.32 7.36 22.27
CA MET A 28 20.74 8.63 21.66
C MET A 28 21.80 8.44 20.58
N ASP A 29 22.82 7.62 20.84
CA ASP A 29 23.92 7.40 19.89
C ASP A 29 23.42 6.69 18.64
N LEU A 30 22.59 5.66 18.78
CA LEU A 30 21.98 4.95 17.66
C LEU A 30 21.10 5.87 16.81
N LEU A 31 20.34 6.80 17.42
CA LEU A 31 19.53 7.77 16.69
C LEU A 31 20.40 8.83 15.97
N ARG A 32 21.54 9.23 16.54
CA ARG A 32 22.51 10.13 15.90
C ARG A 32 23.21 9.46 14.72
N GLU A 33 23.67 8.22 14.89
CA GLU A 33 24.27 7.38 13.84
C GLU A 33 23.28 7.17 12.68
N LEU A 34 22.00 6.92 13.01
CA LEU A 34 20.94 6.77 12.03
C LEU A 34 20.58 8.07 11.28
N LYS A 35 20.76 9.23 11.92
CA LYS A 35 20.60 10.55 11.31
C LYS A 35 21.77 10.91 10.38
N ALA A 36 22.99 10.44 10.70
CA ALA A 36 24.18 10.66 9.88
C ALA A 36 24.19 9.82 8.59
N MET A 37 23.46 8.70 8.56
CA MET A 37 23.35 7.86 7.37
C MET A 37 22.25 8.33 6.40
N PRO A 38 22.51 8.32 5.08
CA PRO A 38 21.48 8.55 4.07
C PRO A 38 20.57 7.31 3.96
N VAL A 39 19.54 7.26 4.81
CA VAL A 39 18.51 6.21 4.78
C VAL A 39 17.67 6.33 3.51
N THR A 40 17.63 5.27 2.70
CA THR A 40 16.75 5.17 1.54
C THR A 40 15.45 4.45 1.89
N LEU A 41 14.39 4.65 1.08
CA LEU A 41 13.09 3.98 1.26
C LEU A 41 13.24 2.46 1.34
N HIS A 42 13.96 1.85 0.38
CA HIS A 42 14.27 0.42 0.38
C HIS A 42 14.94 -0.03 1.68
N LEU A 43 15.89 0.75 2.22
CA LEU A 43 16.56 0.41 3.47
C LEU A 43 15.58 0.41 4.65
N LEU A 44 14.69 1.41 4.71
CA LEU A 44 13.67 1.52 5.74
C LEU A 44 12.65 0.36 5.71
N GLN A 45 12.23 -0.05 4.51
CA GLN A 45 11.32 -1.18 4.29
C GLN A 45 12.01 -2.51 4.66
N SER A 46 13.23 -2.75 4.15
CA SER A 46 13.95 -4.01 4.39
C SER A 46 14.42 -4.20 5.83
N THR A 47 14.84 -3.13 6.51
CA THR A 47 15.32 -3.20 7.91
C THR A 47 14.21 -3.07 8.94
N ARG A 48 12.99 -2.65 8.53
CA ARG A 48 11.83 -2.40 9.39
C ARG A 48 12.04 -1.38 10.52
N ILE A 49 13.16 -0.66 10.52
CA ILE A 49 13.64 0.23 11.59
C ILE A 49 12.67 1.36 11.98
N GLY A 50 11.77 1.76 11.06
CA GLY A 50 10.70 2.71 11.35
C GLY A 50 9.76 2.27 12.49
N MET A 51 9.56 0.96 12.68
CA MET A 51 8.77 0.44 13.79
C MET A 51 9.54 0.49 15.11
N SER A 52 10.81 0.05 15.13
CA SER A 52 11.65 0.06 16.33
C SER A 52 11.88 1.51 16.82
N VAL A 53 12.10 2.49 15.93
CA VAL A 53 12.20 3.92 16.31
C VAL A 53 10.85 4.49 16.79
N ASN A 54 9.72 4.07 16.20
CA ASN A 54 8.39 4.48 16.68
C ASN A 54 8.03 3.87 18.05
N ALA A 55 8.50 2.65 18.34
CA ALA A 55 8.36 2.02 19.64
C ALA A 55 9.30 2.67 20.67
N LEU A 56 10.56 2.93 20.31
CA LEU A 56 11.52 3.67 21.14
C LEU A 56 10.97 5.05 21.56
N ARG A 57 10.36 5.80 20.63
CA ARG A 57 9.69 7.08 20.92
C ARG A 57 8.52 6.95 21.91
N LYS A 58 7.86 5.78 22.00
CA LYS A 58 6.73 5.55 22.92
C LYS A 58 7.17 5.09 24.32
N GLN A 59 8.31 4.39 24.42
CA GLN A 59 8.81 3.86 25.70
C GLN A 59 9.82 4.79 26.40
N SER A 60 10.44 5.71 25.66
CA SER A 60 11.42 6.64 26.23
C SER A 60 10.70 7.76 26.98
N SER A 61 11.22 8.12 28.14
CA SER A 61 10.81 9.32 28.92
C SER A 61 11.72 10.52 28.66
N ASP A 62 12.79 10.34 27.89
CA ASP A 62 13.77 11.37 27.54
C ASP A 62 13.26 12.19 26.33
N GLU A 63 13.02 13.48 26.55
CA GLU A 63 12.54 14.42 25.54
C GLU A 63 13.51 14.58 24.35
N GLU A 64 14.83 14.46 24.53
CA GLU A 64 15.79 14.53 23.43
C GLU A 64 15.72 13.28 22.53
N VAL A 65 15.65 12.09 23.13
CA VAL A 65 15.43 10.82 22.42
C VAL A 65 14.11 10.88 21.64
N ILE A 66 13.05 11.35 22.29
CA ILE A 66 11.72 11.52 21.69
C ILE A 66 11.79 12.51 20.51
N ALA A 67 12.46 13.66 20.66
CA ALA A 67 12.58 14.68 19.63
C ALA A 67 13.38 14.19 18.40
N LEU A 68 14.52 13.51 18.62
CA LEU A 68 15.29 12.88 17.54
C LEU A 68 14.47 11.81 16.79
N ALA A 69 13.80 10.93 17.53
CA ALA A 69 12.93 9.90 16.94
C ALA A 69 11.75 10.50 16.16
N LYS A 70 11.10 11.56 16.67
CA LYS A 70 10.06 12.33 15.96
C LYS A 70 10.60 12.90 14.63
N SER A 71 11.81 13.47 14.65
CA SER A 71 12.46 14.08 13.49
C SER A 71 12.79 13.04 12.40
N LEU A 72 13.38 11.90 12.76
CA LEU A 72 13.67 10.78 11.86
C LEU A 72 12.38 10.23 11.21
N ILE A 73 11.33 9.99 12.00
CA ILE A 73 10.04 9.51 11.47
C ILE A 73 9.44 10.53 10.49
N LYS A 74 9.57 11.84 10.76
CA LYS A 74 9.08 12.90 9.87
C LYS A 74 9.86 12.95 8.55
N SER A 75 11.19 12.82 8.58
CA SER A 75 12.00 12.81 7.36
C SER A 75 11.69 11.61 6.47
N TRP A 76 11.56 10.42 7.06
CA TRP A 76 11.20 9.20 6.33
C TRP A 76 9.78 9.21 5.76
N LYS A 77 8.80 9.75 6.50
CA LYS A 77 7.44 9.97 5.95
C LYS A 77 7.45 10.89 4.73
N LYS A 78 8.34 11.90 4.68
CA LYS A 78 8.49 12.76 3.50
C LYS A 78 9.07 11.99 2.31
N LEU A 79 10.02 11.07 2.53
CA LEU A 79 10.54 10.21 1.45
C LEU A 79 9.45 9.30 0.87
N LEU A 80 8.63 8.67 1.73
CA LEU A 80 7.46 7.89 1.31
C LEU A 80 6.44 8.72 0.50
N ALA A 81 6.18 9.97 0.92
CA ALA A 81 5.23 10.85 0.23
C ALA A 81 5.78 11.40 -1.10
N ALA A 82 7.09 11.63 -1.21
CA ALA A 82 7.72 12.10 -2.45
C ALA A 82 7.67 11.02 -3.54
N ASP A 83 8.00 9.77 -3.18
CA ASP A 83 7.94 8.60 -4.08
C ASP A 83 6.50 8.33 -4.57
N ALA A 84 5.51 8.47 -3.67
CA ALA A 84 4.09 8.33 -4.02
C ALA A 84 3.52 9.50 -4.85
N SER A 85 4.12 10.69 -4.80
CA SER A 85 3.67 11.86 -5.55
C SER A 85 4.10 11.85 -7.03
N ASP A 86 5.18 11.13 -7.39
CA ASP A 86 5.65 11.05 -8.77
C ASP A 86 4.64 10.27 -9.66
N ALA A 87 3.94 9.29 -9.07
CA ALA A 87 2.81 8.59 -9.70
C ALA A 87 1.53 9.45 -9.84
N LYS A 88 1.51 10.69 -9.33
CA LYS A 88 0.38 11.64 -9.36
C LYS A 88 0.82 13.09 -9.61
N ALA A 89 1.75 13.29 -10.55
CA ALA A 89 2.04 14.61 -11.11
C ALA A 89 0.88 15.11 -12.02
N GLY A 90 -0.29 15.40 -11.43
CA GLY A 90 -1.51 15.60 -12.20
C GLY A 90 -2.74 16.13 -11.46
N GLU A 91 -2.59 16.95 -10.41
CA GLU A 91 -3.47 18.11 -10.18
C GLU A 91 -2.82 19.08 -9.17
N ARG A 92 -3.12 20.38 -9.26
CA ARG A 92 -2.36 21.44 -8.57
C ARG A 92 -3.02 21.94 -7.27
N ARG A 93 -2.15 22.40 -6.35
CA ARG A 93 -2.37 23.45 -5.32
C ARG A 93 -3.28 23.15 -4.12
N SER A 94 -2.61 22.96 -2.99
CA SER A 94 -2.77 23.77 -1.76
C SER A 94 -4.01 24.69 -1.64
N THR A 95 -4.94 24.32 -0.76
CA THR A 95 -5.63 25.29 0.12
C THR A 95 -5.86 24.73 1.52
N SER A 96 -5.48 25.57 2.47
CA SER A 96 -5.58 25.46 3.91
C SER A 96 -7.03 25.41 4.43
N LEU A 97 -7.24 24.61 5.49
CA LEU A 97 -8.05 24.92 6.69
C LEU A 97 -9.60 25.16 6.59
N ALA A 98 -10.28 24.79 7.68
CA ALA A 98 -11.55 25.33 8.21
C ALA A 98 -12.93 24.80 7.68
N SER A 99 -13.59 24.02 8.57
CA SER A 99 -15.00 24.09 9.01
C SER A 99 -16.19 24.38 8.04
N LEU A 100 -17.11 23.40 8.00
CA LEU A 100 -18.60 23.41 8.04
C LEU A 100 -19.36 24.75 8.36
N PRO A 101 -20.70 24.86 8.14
CA PRO A 101 -21.66 24.15 7.22
C PRO A 101 -22.71 25.09 6.53
N SER A 102 -23.74 24.50 5.88
CA SER A 102 -25.04 25.06 5.35
C SER A 102 -25.14 25.01 3.81
N LYS A 103 -26.12 24.35 3.16
CA LYS A 103 -27.61 24.51 3.14
C LYS A 103 -28.00 25.72 2.25
N ASP A 104 -28.83 25.62 1.20
CA ASP A 104 -30.12 24.90 1.06
C ASP A 104 -30.48 24.42 -0.37
N THR A 105 -31.50 23.53 -0.45
CA THR A 105 -32.47 23.21 -1.55
C THR A 105 -32.09 23.33 -3.06
N SER A 106 -32.49 22.45 -3.98
CA SER A 106 -33.53 21.39 -4.05
C SER A 106 -32.95 20.16 -4.82
N GLU A 107 -33.64 19.10 -5.24
CA GLU A 107 -35.03 18.58 -5.14
C GLU A 107 -34.90 17.03 -5.19
N GLY A 108 -35.84 16.29 -5.79
CA GLY A 108 -35.53 15.06 -6.53
C GLY A 108 -36.10 13.75 -5.98
N LYS A 109 -37.27 13.78 -5.32
CA LYS A 109 -38.23 12.65 -5.30
C LYS A 109 -37.73 11.23 -4.90
N ALA A 110 -37.88 10.93 -3.60
CA ALA A 110 -38.44 9.73 -2.97
C ALA A 110 -38.36 8.30 -3.62
N HIS A 111 -38.26 7.30 -2.71
CA HIS A 111 -38.51 5.86 -2.88
C HIS A 111 -37.43 5.04 -3.62
N SER A 112 -37.19 3.76 -3.29
CA SER A 112 -37.53 2.95 -2.11
C SER A 112 -36.61 1.72 -2.06
N ARG A 113 -36.58 1.00 -0.93
CA ARG A 113 -35.95 -0.33 -0.84
C ARG A 113 -36.62 -1.26 -1.87
N LYS A 114 -35.85 -1.97 -2.70
CA LYS A 114 -36.32 -3.20 -3.36
C LYS A 114 -35.16 -4.08 -3.86
N ARG A 115 -35.20 -5.34 -3.43
CA ARG A 115 -34.64 -6.52 -4.10
C ARG A 115 -35.51 -6.84 -5.31
N PRO A 116 -34.91 -7.10 -6.47
CA PRO A 116 -35.27 -8.24 -7.34
C PRO A 116 -33.99 -9.03 -7.67
N GLU A 117 -33.89 -10.36 -7.60
CA GLU A 117 -34.68 -11.43 -8.20
C GLU A 117 -34.59 -11.53 -9.74
N LEU A 118 -34.49 -12.77 -10.22
CA LEU A 118 -34.01 -13.21 -11.54
C LEU A 118 -34.91 -12.79 -12.71
N PRO A 119 -34.33 -12.74 -13.93
CA PRO A 119 -34.94 -13.48 -15.03
C PRO A 119 -33.99 -14.47 -15.73
N ARG A 120 -34.46 -15.71 -15.92
CA ARG A 120 -34.08 -16.63 -17.03
C ARG A 120 -34.84 -16.15 -18.28
N THR A 121 -34.47 -16.32 -19.56
CA THR A 121 -33.43 -17.05 -20.34
C THR A 121 -33.56 -16.54 -21.81
N PRO A 122 -33.09 -17.22 -22.87
CA PRO A 122 -31.71 -17.58 -23.23
C PRO A 122 -31.31 -16.98 -24.61
N SER A 123 -30.03 -16.63 -24.83
CA SER A 123 -29.53 -16.45 -26.21
C SER A 123 -28.02 -16.66 -26.35
N THR A 124 -27.66 -17.68 -27.15
CA THR A 124 -26.34 -18.00 -27.72
C THR A 124 -25.13 -18.13 -26.77
N PRO A 125 -24.60 -19.35 -26.56
CA PRO A 125 -23.28 -19.54 -25.96
C PRO A 125 -22.20 -19.28 -27.02
N ARG A 126 -21.44 -18.17 -26.90
CA ARG A 126 -20.16 -18.05 -27.61
C ARG A 126 -19.09 -18.88 -26.89
N MET A 127 -19.16 -20.20 -27.10
CA MET A 127 -17.98 -21.06 -27.09
C MET A 127 -17.06 -20.50 -28.20
N THR A 128 -15.75 -20.32 -28.03
CA THR A 128 -14.81 -21.20 -27.32
C THR A 128 -13.58 -20.43 -26.83
N THR A 129 -13.48 -20.20 -25.52
CA THR A 129 -12.18 -20.11 -24.86
C THR A 129 -12.12 -21.22 -23.83
N PHE A 130 -11.45 -22.31 -24.20
CA PHE A 130 -11.04 -23.37 -23.29
C PHE A 130 -9.63 -23.07 -22.78
N PRO A 131 -9.31 -23.34 -21.50
CA PRO A 131 -10.21 -23.81 -20.43
C PRO A 131 -11.19 -22.73 -19.95
N PRO A 132 -12.34 -23.12 -19.36
CA PRO A 132 -13.32 -22.17 -18.83
C PRO A 132 -12.76 -21.32 -17.70
N VAL A 133 -13.22 -20.05 -17.61
CA VAL A 133 -12.87 -19.12 -16.52
C VAL A 133 -13.22 -19.77 -15.16
N PRO A 134 -12.23 -20.07 -14.31
CA PRO A 134 -12.48 -20.64 -12.98
C PRO A 134 -13.23 -19.61 -12.15
N ILE A 135 -14.36 -19.94 -11.53
CA ILE A 135 -15.14 -18.97 -10.74
C ILE A 135 -14.70 -19.03 -9.28
N THR A 136 -14.18 -17.93 -8.75
CA THR A 136 -13.77 -17.84 -7.34
C THR A 136 -14.74 -16.98 -6.52
N CYS A 137 -15.17 -17.50 -5.37
CA CYS A 137 -16.01 -16.79 -4.41
C CYS A 137 -15.19 -15.96 -3.40
N ASP A 138 -13.85 -15.99 -3.48
CA ASP A 138 -12.99 -15.29 -2.53
C ASP A 138 -12.72 -13.83 -2.96
N ALA A 139 -12.86 -12.91 -2.01
CA ALA A 139 -12.71 -11.48 -2.29
C ALA A 139 -11.26 -11.07 -2.60
N VAL A 140 -10.27 -11.78 -2.06
CA VAL A 140 -8.84 -11.52 -2.30
C VAL A 140 -8.43 -12.05 -3.67
N ARG A 141 -8.87 -13.26 -4.05
CA ARG A 141 -8.67 -13.82 -5.39
C ARG A 141 -9.33 -12.96 -6.47
N ASN A 142 -10.55 -12.47 -6.24
CA ASN A 142 -11.20 -11.54 -7.17
C ASN A 142 -10.41 -10.22 -7.30
N LYS A 143 -9.86 -9.67 -6.21
CA LYS A 143 -8.97 -8.49 -6.29
C LYS A 143 -7.64 -8.78 -6.98
N CYS A 144 -7.10 -10.00 -6.83
CA CYS A 144 -5.90 -10.46 -7.54
C CYS A 144 -6.13 -10.45 -9.06
N ARG A 145 -7.27 -10.98 -9.52
CA ARG A 145 -7.67 -10.97 -10.95
C ARG A 145 -7.80 -9.57 -11.52
N GLU A 146 -8.45 -8.65 -10.78
CA GLU A 146 -8.56 -7.24 -11.19
C GLU A 146 -7.18 -6.59 -11.35
N MET A 147 -6.25 -6.86 -10.42
CA MET A 147 -4.87 -6.36 -10.52
C MET A 147 -4.09 -6.99 -11.68
N LEU A 148 -4.27 -8.29 -11.93
CA LEU A 148 -3.65 -8.99 -13.07
C LEU A 148 -4.21 -8.47 -14.40
N ALA A 149 -5.52 -8.27 -14.53
CA ALA A 149 -6.14 -7.72 -15.72
C ALA A 149 -5.68 -6.28 -15.99
N ALA A 150 -5.61 -5.43 -14.96
CA ALA A 150 -5.08 -4.08 -15.09
C ALA A 150 -3.60 -4.05 -15.52
N ALA A 151 -2.78 -5.02 -15.07
CA ALA A 151 -1.40 -5.16 -15.52
C ALA A 151 -1.28 -5.67 -16.96
N LEU A 152 -2.18 -6.55 -17.42
CA LEU A 152 -2.25 -7.00 -18.82
C LEU A 152 -2.73 -5.90 -19.78
N GLN A 153 -3.42 -4.88 -19.27
CA GLN A 153 -3.96 -3.77 -20.06
C GLN A 153 -2.98 -2.59 -20.24
N THR A 154 -1.72 -2.71 -19.80
CA THR A 154 -0.68 -1.71 -20.05
C THR A 154 -0.55 -1.38 -21.55
N ASP A 155 -0.41 -0.10 -21.85
CA ASP A 155 -0.26 0.48 -23.19
C ASP A 155 -1.40 0.17 -24.21
N HIS A 156 -2.52 -0.42 -23.75
CA HIS A 156 -3.72 -0.73 -24.55
C HIS A 156 -3.54 -1.70 -25.75
N ASP A 157 -2.37 -2.31 -25.93
CA ASP A 157 -2.07 -3.26 -27.03
C ASP A 157 -3.03 -4.45 -27.11
N HIS A 158 -3.62 -4.86 -25.98
CA HIS A 158 -4.65 -5.91 -25.92
C HIS A 158 -5.83 -5.66 -26.86
N VAL A 159 -6.18 -4.39 -27.16
CA VAL A 159 -7.24 -4.03 -28.11
C VAL A 159 -6.85 -4.36 -29.55
N ALA A 160 -5.60 -4.11 -29.93
CA ALA A 160 -5.07 -4.41 -31.26
C ALA A 160 -4.85 -5.91 -31.48
N ILE A 161 -4.48 -6.64 -30.41
CA ILE A 161 -4.27 -8.09 -30.41
C ILE A 161 -5.58 -8.86 -30.28
N GLY A 162 -6.66 -8.22 -29.79
CA GLY A 162 -7.95 -8.87 -29.49
C GLY A 162 -7.88 -9.79 -28.27
N ALA A 163 -6.98 -9.50 -27.32
CA ALA A 163 -6.74 -10.32 -26.14
C ALA A 163 -7.76 -10.02 -25.02
N ASP A 164 -8.43 -11.07 -24.52
CA ASP A 164 -9.30 -10.97 -23.36
C ASP A 164 -8.48 -11.00 -22.06
N CYS A 165 -8.16 -9.82 -21.54
CA CYS A 165 -7.38 -9.65 -20.31
C CYS A 165 -8.10 -10.18 -19.06
N GLU A 166 -9.44 -10.21 -19.03
CA GLU A 166 -10.21 -10.76 -17.90
C GLU A 166 -10.17 -12.29 -17.90
N HIS A 167 -10.22 -12.91 -19.09
CA HIS A 167 -10.05 -14.34 -19.23
C HIS A 167 -8.62 -14.79 -18.88
N LEU A 168 -7.62 -14.08 -19.38
CA LEU A 168 -6.20 -14.38 -19.11
C LEU A 168 -5.86 -14.16 -17.63
N SER A 169 -6.35 -13.11 -16.98
CA SER A 169 -6.09 -12.86 -15.56
C SER A 169 -6.64 -13.96 -14.66
N ALA A 170 -7.83 -14.50 -14.97
CA ALA A 170 -8.42 -15.61 -14.24
C ALA A 170 -7.68 -16.93 -14.44
N GLN A 171 -7.17 -17.20 -15.65
CA GLN A 171 -6.32 -18.38 -15.90
C GLN A 171 -4.98 -18.29 -15.16
N ILE A 172 -4.35 -17.11 -15.13
CA ILE A 172 -3.11 -16.86 -14.38
C ILE A 172 -3.33 -17.03 -12.87
N GLU A 173 -4.43 -16.48 -12.33
CA GLU A 173 -4.75 -16.62 -10.90
C GLU A 173 -4.96 -18.08 -10.50
N GLU A 174 -5.73 -18.85 -11.27
CA GLU A 174 -5.96 -20.28 -10.98
C GLU A 174 -4.68 -21.12 -11.10
N TYR A 175 -3.77 -20.80 -12.04
CA TYR A 175 -2.50 -21.51 -12.15
C TYR A 175 -1.58 -21.26 -10.95
N ILE A 176 -1.62 -20.04 -10.37
CA ILE A 176 -0.83 -19.68 -9.18
C ILE A 176 -1.50 -20.18 -7.89
N LEU A 177 -2.84 -20.15 -7.84
CA LEU A 177 -3.68 -20.51 -6.70
C LEU A 177 -4.76 -21.50 -7.14
N PRO A 178 -4.44 -22.78 -7.37
CA PRO A 178 -5.45 -23.77 -7.71
C PRO A 178 -6.51 -23.85 -6.60
N ALA A 179 -7.79 -23.98 -6.97
CA ALA A 179 -8.85 -24.37 -6.06
C ALA A 179 -8.72 -25.88 -5.76
N GLY A 180 -8.24 -26.19 -4.54
CA GLY A 180 -8.17 -27.54 -4.00
C GLY A 180 -9.46 -27.96 -3.28
#